data_AF-A0A7C6Y1T1-F1
#
_entry.id   AF-A0A7C6Y1T1-F1
#
_cell.length_a   1.000
_cell.length_b   1.000
_cell.length_c   1.000
_cell.angle_alpha   90.00
_cell.angle_beta   90.00
_cell.angle_gamma   90.00
#
_symmetry.space_group_name_H-M   'P 1'
#
loop_
_entity.id
_entity.type
_entity.pdbx_description
1 polymer ?
#
loop_
_entity_poly.entity_id
_entity_poly.type
_entity_poly.pdbx_seq_one_letter_code
_entity_poly.pdbx_strand_id
1 'polypeptide(L)'
;SDGQPINDKALSQIMIDLYQHYYGLDITKEPGKAYVWAYIPHLFYTPFYVYQYATAFSASLKIYENVKTKQPKAFDHYIEMLKAGGSMYPVDEAKLAGVDLTKKSSFQAVVSRMESLLDQLEALLNE
;
A
#
# COMPACT_ATOMS: atom_id res chain seq x y z
N SER A 1 -21.88 -11.90 10.55
CA SER A 1 -20.73 -11.93 11.48
C SER A 1 -20.65 -13.34 12.02
N ASP A 2 -19.46 -13.90 12.16
CA ASP A 2 -19.27 -15.30 12.60
C ASP A 2 -19.53 -15.51 14.10
N GLY A 3 -20.32 -14.63 14.74
CA GLY A 3 -20.76 -14.72 16.13
C GLY A 3 -19.67 -14.53 17.20
N GLN A 4 -18.40 -14.35 16.81
CA GLN A 4 -17.30 -14.21 17.76
C GLN A 4 -17.35 -12.87 18.51
N PRO A 5 -17.25 -12.87 19.86
CA PRO A 5 -17.17 -11.64 20.64
C PRO A 5 -15.92 -10.82 20.31
N ILE A 6 -16.09 -9.50 20.15
CA ILE A 6 -14.99 -8.56 19.99
C ILE A 6 -14.50 -8.15 21.39
N ASN A 7 -13.42 -8.77 21.86
CA ASN A 7 -12.77 -8.44 23.13
C ASN A 7 -11.25 -8.26 22.93
N ASP A 8 -10.57 -7.84 23.99
CA ASP A 8 -9.12 -7.59 24.02
C ASP A 8 -8.31 -8.81 23.54
N LYS A 9 -8.67 -10.02 23.98
CA LYS A 9 -8.00 -11.26 23.57
C LYS A 9 -8.16 -11.51 22.09
N ALA A 10 -9.37 -11.37 21.55
CA ALA A 10 -9.66 -11.58 20.12
C ALA A 10 -8.89 -10.58 19.24
N LEU A 11 -8.92 -9.29 19.58
CA LEU A 11 -8.21 -8.25 18.83
C LEU A 11 -6.69 -8.41 18.90
N SER A 12 -6.17 -8.79 20.06
CA SER A 12 -4.74 -9.04 20.24
C SER A 12 -4.28 -10.28 19.46
N GLN A 13 -5.10 -11.33 19.42
CA GLN A 13 -4.82 -12.53 18.63
C GLN A 13 -4.75 -12.22 17.13
N ILE A 14 -5.66 -11.38 16.62
CA ILE A 14 -5.61 -10.94 15.21
C ILE A 14 -4.27 -10.28 14.90
N MET A 15 -3.77 -9.39 15.78
CA MET A 15 -2.48 -8.74 15.56
C MET A 15 -1.32 -9.74 15.63
N ILE A 16 -1.32 -10.68 16.58
CA ILE A 16 -0.31 -11.74 16.67
C ILE A 16 -0.26 -12.54 15.37
N ASP A 17 -1.42 -13.00 14.89
CA ASP A 17 -1.52 -13.81 13.69
C ASP A 17 -1.07 -13.04 12.44
N LEU A 18 -1.46 -11.76 12.32
CA LEU A 18 -1.04 -10.90 11.20
C LEU A 18 0.47 -10.67 11.19
N TYR A 19 1.09 -10.39 12.33
CA TYR A 19 2.54 -10.20 12.40
C TYR A 19 3.31 -11.50 12.09
N GLN A 20 2.83 -12.64 12.59
CA GLN A 20 3.40 -13.93 12.26
C GLN A 20 3.25 -14.23 10.76
N HIS A 21 2.09 -13.93 10.17
CA HIS A 21 1.82 -14.18 8.75
C HIS A 21 2.69 -13.32 7.82
N TYR A 22 2.76 -12.01 8.06
CA TYR A 22 3.45 -11.08 7.16
C TYR A 22 4.95 -10.96 7.41
N TYR A 23 5.40 -11.14 8.66
CA TYR A 23 6.81 -10.91 9.03
C TYR A 23 7.50 -12.13 9.64
N GLY A 24 6.78 -13.22 9.93
CA GLY A 24 7.34 -14.37 10.66
C GLY A 24 7.72 -14.05 12.10
N LEU A 25 7.19 -12.97 12.67
CA LEU A 25 7.58 -12.45 13.98
C LEU A 25 6.60 -12.90 15.08
N ASP A 26 7.16 -13.49 16.14
CA ASP A 26 6.46 -13.68 17.41
C ASP A 26 6.52 -12.38 18.24
N ILE A 27 5.51 -11.54 18.04
CA ILE A 27 5.40 -10.25 18.74
C ILE A 27 5.09 -10.38 20.23
N THR A 28 4.75 -11.58 20.73
CA THR A 28 4.47 -11.77 22.17
C THR A 28 5.73 -11.64 23.02
N LYS A 29 6.91 -11.76 22.40
CA LYS A 29 8.21 -11.53 23.03
C LYS A 29 8.49 -10.05 23.33
N GLU A 30 7.76 -9.13 22.72
CA GLU A 30 7.85 -7.68 22.98
C GLU A 30 6.65 -7.26 23.86
N PRO A 31 6.86 -6.99 25.16
CA PRO A 31 5.78 -6.63 26.06
C PRO A 31 4.94 -5.47 25.52
N GLY A 32 3.62 -5.68 25.48
CA GLY A 32 2.66 -4.68 25.00
C GLY A 32 2.41 -4.68 23.49
N LYS A 33 3.22 -5.38 22.68
CA LYS A 33 3.09 -5.36 21.22
C LYS A 33 1.80 -6.00 20.72
N ALA A 34 1.27 -7.00 21.43
CA ALA A 34 -0.03 -7.59 21.13
C ALA A 34 -1.20 -6.58 21.17
N TYR A 35 -1.04 -5.47 21.91
CA TYR A 35 -2.04 -4.40 22.01
C TYR A 35 -1.86 -3.28 20.97
N VAL A 36 -1.09 -3.51 19.91
CA VAL A 36 -0.89 -2.53 18.83
C VAL A 36 -2.19 -2.03 18.20
N TRP A 37 -3.22 -2.87 18.16
CA TRP A 37 -4.56 -2.47 17.72
C TRP A 37 -5.17 -1.36 18.60
N ALA A 38 -4.78 -1.24 19.87
CA ALA A 38 -5.40 -0.33 20.83
C ALA A 38 -4.86 1.10 20.76
N TYR A 39 -3.62 1.29 20.26
CA TYR A 39 -2.98 2.61 20.21
C TYR A 39 -2.76 3.15 18.80
N ILE A 40 -3.08 2.41 17.73
CA ILE A 40 -3.11 2.95 16.36
C ILE A 40 -4.40 3.77 16.18
N PRO A 41 -4.33 5.11 16.04
CA PRO A 41 -5.53 5.96 16.03
C PRO A 41 -6.44 5.70 14.82
N HIS A 42 -5.85 5.33 13.67
CA HIS A 42 -6.59 5.11 12.43
C HIS A 42 -7.62 3.97 12.52
N LEU A 43 -7.45 3.01 13.45
CA LEU A 43 -8.40 1.93 13.63
C LEU A 43 -9.72 2.41 14.26
N PHE A 44 -9.70 3.54 14.97
CA PHE A 44 -10.84 4.07 15.72
C PHE A 44 -11.40 5.35 15.12
N TYR A 45 -10.53 6.28 14.72
CA TYR A 45 -10.96 7.62 14.30
C TYR A 45 -11.18 7.74 12.79
N THR A 46 -10.54 6.87 12.00
CA THR A 46 -10.62 6.89 10.54
C THR A 46 -10.65 5.46 9.98
N PRO A 47 -11.69 4.67 10.33
CA PRO A 47 -11.79 3.29 9.90
C PRO A 47 -11.75 3.19 8.37
N PHE A 48 -11.06 2.16 7.88
CA PHE A 48 -10.80 1.96 6.44
C PHE A 48 -10.01 3.07 5.74
N TYR A 49 -9.32 3.96 6.46
CA TYR A 49 -8.48 4.97 5.80
C TYR A 49 -7.12 4.39 5.37
N VAL A 50 -6.53 3.51 6.16
CA VAL A 50 -5.13 3.09 5.98
C VAL A 50 -4.84 2.36 4.68
N TYR A 51 -5.83 1.65 4.10
CA TYR A 51 -5.62 0.95 2.83
C TYR A 51 -5.36 1.93 1.68
N GLN A 52 -5.84 3.18 1.81
CA GLN A 52 -5.65 4.22 0.80
C GLN A 52 -4.17 4.54 0.59
N TYR A 53 -3.35 4.48 1.65
CA TYR A 53 -1.90 4.64 1.53
C TYR A 53 -1.29 3.59 0.61
N ALA A 54 -1.66 2.32 0.78
CA ALA A 54 -1.14 1.23 -0.03
C ALA A 54 -1.58 1.36 -1.49
N THR A 55 -2.85 1.67 -1.74
CA THR A 55 -3.37 1.84 -3.11
C THR A 55 -2.80 3.08 -3.79
N ALA A 56 -2.66 4.20 -3.07
CA ALA A 56 -2.09 5.43 -3.61
C ALA A 56 -0.58 5.27 -3.91
N PHE A 57 0.16 4.58 -3.05
CA PHE A 57 1.57 4.27 -3.28
C PHE A 57 1.77 3.33 -4.48
N SER A 58 0.91 2.32 -4.62
CA SER A 58 0.88 1.45 -5.79
C SER A 58 0.57 2.23 -7.07
N ALA A 59 -0.43 3.12 -7.05
CA ALA A 59 -0.76 3.96 -8.19
C ALA A 59 0.38 4.90 -8.58
N SER A 60 1.02 5.56 -7.61
CA SER A 60 2.12 6.48 -7.88
C SER A 60 3.32 5.78 -8.52
N LEU A 61 3.66 4.57 -8.08
CA LEU A 61 4.73 3.78 -8.68
C LEU A 61 4.36 3.29 -10.10
N LYS A 62 3.09 2.96 -10.36
CA LYS A 62 2.65 2.61 -11.71
C LYS A 62 2.70 3.81 -12.66
N ILE A 63 2.27 4.98 -12.22
CA ILE A 63 2.39 6.23 -12.98
C ILE A 63 3.87 6.53 -13.26
N TYR A 64 4.73 6.44 -12.25
CA TYR A 64 6.17 6.62 -12.40
C TYR A 64 6.77 5.65 -13.43
N GLU A 65 6.43 4.37 -13.35
CA GLU A 65 6.89 3.34 -14.31
C GLU A 65 6.47 3.70 -15.74
N ASN A 66 5.19 4.04 -15.97
CA ASN A 66 4.67 4.40 -17.28
C ASN A 66 5.40 5.63 -17.86
N VAL A 67 5.63 6.67 -17.04
CA VAL A 67 6.36 7.87 -17.44
C VAL A 67 7.84 7.55 -17.74
N LYS A 68 8.52 6.82 -16.84
CA LYS A 68 9.93 6.44 -16.97
C LYS A 68 10.19 5.62 -18.24
N THR A 69 9.28 4.71 -18.56
CA THR A 69 9.35 3.83 -19.75
C THR A 69 8.84 4.51 -21.03
N LYS A 70 8.47 5.80 -20.96
CA LYS A 70 7.98 6.60 -22.09
C LYS A 70 6.79 5.95 -22.80
N GLN A 71 5.87 5.35 -22.03
CA GLN A 71 4.61 4.88 -22.61
C GLN A 71 3.88 6.05 -23.29
N PRO A 72 3.23 5.81 -24.44
CA PRO A 72 2.52 6.87 -25.17
C PRO A 72 1.55 7.62 -24.25
N LYS A 73 1.62 8.96 -24.26
CA LYS A 73 0.78 9.88 -23.46
C LYS A 73 0.87 9.74 -21.93
N ALA A 74 1.76 8.92 -21.38
CA ALA A 74 1.81 8.69 -19.93
C ALA A 74 2.02 9.99 -19.12
N PHE A 75 2.90 10.87 -19.59
CA PHE A 75 3.13 12.16 -18.95
C PHE A 75 1.93 13.10 -19.11
N ASP A 76 1.30 13.14 -20.29
CA ASP A 76 0.12 13.97 -20.54
C ASP A 76 -1.04 13.56 -19.63
N HIS A 77 -1.32 12.26 -19.52
CA HIS A 77 -2.34 11.70 -18.63
C HIS A 77 -2.05 12.01 -17.15
N TYR A 78 -0.79 11.96 -16.72
CA TYR A 78 -0.40 12.37 -15.37
C TYR A 78 -0.69 13.86 -15.13
N ILE A 79 -0.40 14.74 -16.10
CA ILE A 79 -0.70 16.17 -16.00
C ILE A 79 -2.21 16.42 -16.00
N GLU A 80 -2.99 15.69 -16.79
CA GLU A 80 -4.46 15.77 -16.80
C GLU A 80 -5.06 15.36 -15.45
N MET A 81 -4.56 14.28 -14.85
CA MET A 81 -4.92 13.86 -13.49
C MET A 81 -4.70 15.00 -12.49
N LEU A 82 -3.49 15.59 -12.46
CA LEU A 82 -3.20 16.70 -11.53
C LEU A 82 -4.10 17.92 -11.74
N LYS A 83 -4.51 18.20 -12.98
CA LYS A 83 -5.44 19.30 -13.30
C LYS A 83 -6.86 19.03 -12.82
N ALA A 84 -7.27 17.76 -12.68
CA ALA A 84 -8.61 17.42 -12.24
C ALA A 84 -8.85 17.78 -10.77
N GLY A 85 -7.82 17.70 -9.92
CA GLY A 85 -7.94 17.96 -8.49
C GLY A 85 -9.10 17.18 -7.87
N GLY A 86 -9.91 17.81 -7.02
CA GLY A 86 -11.06 17.16 -6.36
C GLY A 86 -12.32 17.02 -7.22
N SER A 87 -12.27 17.22 -8.54
CA SER A 87 -13.47 17.20 -9.40
C SER A 87 -13.91 15.79 -9.84
N MET A 88 -13.12 14.76 -9.54
CA MET A 88 -13.38 13.37 -9.94
C MET A 88 -13.32 12.41 -8.74
N TYR A 89 -13.90 11.23 -8.91
CA TYR A 89 -13.70 10.15 -7.94
C TYR A 89 -12.26 9.63 -8.01
N PRO A 90 -11.60 9.33 -6.87
CA PRO A 90 -10.18 8.93 -6.86
C PRO A 90 -9.85 7.72 -7.74
N VAL A 91 -10.78 6.77 -7.88
CA VAL A 91 -10.60 5.59 -8.73
C VAL A 91 -10.61 5.92 -10.22
N ASP A 92 -11.40 6.92 -10.62
CA ASP A 92 -11.48 7.38 -12.00
C ASP A 92 -10.31 8.31 -12.33
N GLU A 93 -9.87 9.11 -11.35
CA GLU A 93 -8.65 9.92 -11.43
C GLU A 93 -7.40 9.04 -11.61
N ALA A 94 -7.27 7.96 -10.83
CA ALA A 94 -6.19 7.00 -11.02
C ALA A 94 -6.22 6.35 -12.42
N LYS A 95 -7.42 6.00 -12.92
CA LYS A 95 -7.59 5.46 -14.28
C LYS A 95 -7.21 6.46 -15.36
N LEU A 96 -7.55 7.74 -15.18
CA LEU A 96 -7.13 8.81 -16.09
C LEU A 96 -5.60 8.85 -16.22
N ALA A 97 -4.87 8.67 -15.12
CA ALA A 97 -3.41 8.56 -15.12
C ALA A 97 -2.86 7.20 -15.61
N GLY A 98 -3.71 6.31 -16.13
CA GLY A 98 -3.33 5.01 -16.65
C GLY A 98 -3.19 3.91 -15.59
N VAL A 99 -3.81 4.07 -14.41
CA VAL A 99 -3.80 3.09 -13.32
C VAL A 99 -5.20 2.55 -13.06
N ASP A 100 -5.44 1.31 -13.45
CA ASP A 100 -6.65 0.58 -13.05
C ASP A 100 -6.37 -0.19 -11.75
N LEU A 101 -6.88 0.33 -10.62
CA LEU A 101 -6.73 -0.27 -9.29
C LEU A 101 -7.45 -1.63 -9.14
N THR A 102 -8.21 -2.07 -10.15
CA THR A 102 -8.77 -3.44 -10.19
C THR A 102 -7.81 -4.46 -10.78
N LYS A 103 -6.68 -4.02 -11.36
CA LYS A 103 -5.70 -4.88 -12.04
C LYS A 103 -4.49 -5.15 -11.16
N LYS A 104 -4.05 -6.42 -11.15
CA LYS A 104 -2.84 -6.86 -10.45
C LYS A 104 -1.59 -6.07 -10.87
N SER A 105 -1.51 -5.68 -12.15
CA SER A 105 -0.40 -4.90 -12.70
C SER A 105 -0.15 -3.58 -11.97
N SER A 106 -1.19 -2.95 -11.42
CA SER A 106 -1.06 -1.70 -10.66
C SER A 106 -0.25 -1.91 -9.38
N PHE A 107 -0.46 -3.05 -8.72
CA PHE A 107 0.26 -3.42 -7.49
C PHE A 107 1.64 -4.01 -7.76
N GLN A 108 1.83 -4.69 -8.90
CA GLN A 108 3.14 -5.24 -9.28
C GLN A 108 4.20 -4.16 -9.51
N ALA A 109 3.80 -2.93 -9.85
CA ALA A 109 4.72 -1.79 -9.96
C ALA A 109 5.52 -1.54 -8.67
N VAL A 110 4.95 -1.85 -7.49
CA VAL A 110 5.64 -1.77 -6.20
C VAL A 110 6.80 -2.76 -6.14
N VAL A 111 6.52 -4.02 -6.51
CA VAL A 111 7.50 -5.11 -6.51
C VAL A 111 8.62 -4.80 -7.49
N SER A 112 8.28 -4.44 -8.73
CA SER A 112 9.29 -4.13 -9.76
C SER A 112 10.16 -2.93 -9.39
N ARG A 113 9.61 -1.91 -8.70
CA ARG A 113 10.43 -0.80 -8.20
C ARG A 113 11.39 -1.26 -7.10
N MET A 114 10.93 -2.11 -6.18
CA MET A 114 11.75 -2.66 -5.11
C MET A 114 12.88 -3.51 -5.68
N GLU A 115 12.59 -4.44 -6.60
CA GLU A 115 13.59 -5.27 -7.28
C GLU A 115 14.66 -4.40 -7.96
N SER A 116 14.25 -3.40 -8.74
CA SER A 116 15.19 -2.48 -9.39
C SER A 116 16.07 -1.70 -8.40
N LEU A 117 15.56 -1.37 -7.22
CA LEU A 117 16.36 -0.69 -6.17
C LEU A 117 17.33 -1.65 -5.49
N LEU A 118 16.93 -2.91 -5.29
CA LEU A 118 17.82 -3.95 -4.77
C LEU A 118 18.96 -4.23 -5.75
N ASP A 119 18.68 -4.38 -7.04
CA ASP A 119 19.71 -4.58 -8.07
C ASP A 119 20.74 -3.44 -8.08
N GLN A 120 20.27 -2.19 -7.93
CA GLN A 120 21.14 -1.01 -7.85
C GLN A 120 22.01 -1.03 -6.57
N LEU A 121 21.43 -1.43 -5.44
CA LEU A 121 22.17 -1.54 -4.19
C LEU A 121 23.24 -2.65 -4.28
N GLU A 122 22.90 -3.81 -4.84
CA GLU A 122 23.82 -4.92 -5.03
C GLU A 122 24.99 -4.54 -5.95
N ALA A 123 24.72 -3.82 -7.04
CA ALA A 123 25.77 -3.32 -7.92
C ALA A 123 26.75 -2.40 -7.17
N LEU A 124 26.24 -1.43 -6.39
CA LEU A 124 27.07 -0.50 -5.62
C LEU A 124 27.88 -1.15 -4.50
N LEU A 125 27.40 -2.27 -3.93
CA LEU A 125 28.13 -3.01 -2.90
C LEU A 125 29.22 -3.94 -3.46
N ASN A 126 29.15 -4.25 -4.75
CA ASN A 126 30.12 -5.10 -5.45
C ASN A 126 31.16 -4.30 -6.26
N GLU A 127 31.09 -2.97 -6.22
CA GLU A 127 32.15 -2.04 -6.66
C GLU A 127 33.26 -1.91 -5.60
#